data_AF-A0A7G8F2C0-F1
#
_entry.id   AF-A0A7G8F2C0-F1
#
_cell.length_a   1.000
_cell.length_b   1.000
_cell.length_c   1.000
_cell.angle_alpha   90.00
_cell.angle_beta   90.00
_cell.angle_gamma   90.00
#
_symmetry.space_group_name_H-M   'P 1'
#
loop_
_entity.id
_entity.type
_entity.pdbx_description
1 polymer ?
#
loop_
_entity_poly.entity_id
_entity_poly.type
_entity_poly.pdbx_seq_one_letter_code
_entity_poly.pdbx_strand_id
1 'polypeptide(L)'
;MTKSRPVLTADLFDQALSSASLTDDEEELIEFVRYTGVIDELILRKGLSLPAKPPALCRLSNICDKIGATIPDHFGAVMQWSAEQNEDNIAWKGNLICNIAYNSDGIELSPNAGTTLYYTYVVHQELFIGLGF
;
A
#
# COMPACT_ATOMS: atom_id res chain seq x y z
N MET A 1 -17.73 -13.74 8.77
CA MET A 1 -16.86 -13.99 7.60
C MET A 1 -16.29 -12.65 7.19
N THR A 2 -14.99 -12.43 7.36
CA THR A 2 -14.32 -11.25 6.81
C THR A 2 -14.45 -11.30 5.30
N LYS A 3 -14.98 -10.23 4.71
CA LYS A 3 -15.16 -10.12 3.25
C LYS A 3 -13.78 -10.16 2.61
N SER A 4 -13.60 -11.01 1.60
CA SER A 4 -12.32 -11.12 0.91
C SER A 4 -11.96 -9.79 0.23
N ARG A 5 -10.69 -9.42 0.28
CA ARG A 5 -10.16 -8.23 -0.39
C ARG A 5 -10.42 -8.33 -1.91
N PRO A 6 -10.84 -7.24 -2.57
CA PRO A 6 -10.84 -7.17 -4.03
C PRO A 6 -9.42 -7.34 -4.58
N VAL A 7 -9.23 -8.26 -5.53
CA VAL A 7 -7.92 -8.55 -6.14
C VAL A 7 -7.88 -7.98 -7.56
N LEU A 8 -6.74 -7.40 -7.93
CA LEU A 8 -6.43 -6.93 -9.29
C LEU A 8 -5.19 -7.67 -9.78
N THR A 9 -5.21 -8.22 -10.99
CA THR A 9 -4.04 -8.88 -11.57
C THR A 9 -2.89 -7.90 -11.78
N ALA A 10 -1.65 -8.38 -11.68
CA ALA A 10 -0.45 -7.58 -11.97
C ALA A 10 -0.55 -6.81 -13.30
N ASP A 11 -0.94 -7.48 -14.39
CA ASP A 11 -1.05 -6.86 -15.72
C ASP A 11 -2.00 -5.65 -15.75
N LEU A 12 -3.15 -5.76 -15.08
CA LEU A 12 -4.12 -4.67 -14.99
C LEU A 12 -3.61 -3.55 -14.08
N PHE A 13 -2.88 -3.89 -13.02
CA PHE A 13 -2.24 -2.90 -12.16
C PHE A 13 -1.13 -2.16 -12.92
N ASP A 14 -0.33 -2.84 -13.73
CA ASP A 14 0.74 -2.24 -14.53
C ASP A 14 0.17 -1.34 -15.64
N GLN A 15 -0.97 -1.71 -16.23
CA GLN A 15 -1.73 -0.84 -17.13
C GLN A 15 -2.25 0.41 -16.41
N ALA A 16 -2.78 0.23 -15.19
CA ALA A 16 -3.25 1.33 -14.35
C ALA A 16 -2.12 2.28 -13.96
N LEU A 17 -0.94 1.74 -13.65
CA LEU A 17 0.27 2.48 -13.32
C LEU A 17 0.75 3.29 -14.54
N SER A 18 0.85 2.66 -15.72
CA SER A 18 1.25 3.31 -16.96
C SER A 18 0.28 4.39 -17.44
N SER A 19 -0.99 4.27 -17.04
CA SER A 19 -2.05 5.25 -17.34
C SER A 19 -2.14 6.34 -16.28
N ALA A 20 -1.59 6.11 -15.09
CA ALA A 20 -1.55 7.11 -14.04
C ALA A 20 -0.47 8.14 -14.41
N SER A 21 -0.82 9.42 -14.45
CA SER A 21 0.15 10.49 -14.70
C SER A 21 1.03 10.74 -13.48
N LEU A 22 1.84 9.73 -13.13
CA LEU A 22 2.81 9.78 -12.06
C LEU A 22 4.05 10.57 -12.49
N THR A 23 4.73 11.17 -11.53
CA THR A 23 6.08 11.70 -11.75
C THR A 23 7.12 10.60 -11.56
N ASP A 24 8.33 10.78 -12.08
CA ASP A 24 9.44 9.85 -11.91
C ASP A 24 9.64 9.42 -10.43
N ASP A 25 9.63 10.37 -9.49
CA ASP A 25 9.73 10.11 -8.04
C ASP A 25 8.59 9.22 -7.49
N GLU A 26 7.40 9.32 -8.08
CA GLU A 26 6.22 8.55 -7.65
C GLU A 26 6.26 7.14 -8.22
N GLU A 27 6.74 6.99 -9.46
CA GLU A 27 7.02 5.69 -10.08
C GLU A 27 8.11 4.95 -9.30
N GLU A 28 9.22 5.62 -8.97
CA GLU A 28 10.31 5.06 -8.16
C GLU A 28 9.80 4.62 -6.79
N LEU A 29 8.93 5.39 -6.15
CA LEU A 29 8.34 5.01 -4.87
C LEU A 29 7.51 3.72 -4.98
N ILE A 30 6.68 3.59 -6.02
CA ILE A 30 5.87 2.38 -6.22
C ILE A 30 6.72 1.18 -6.56
N GLU A 31 7.73 1.34 -7.42
CA GLU A 31 8.67 0.27 -7.75
C GLU A 31 9.43 -0.19 -6.50
N PHE A 32 9.95 0.75 -5.70
CA PHE A 32 10.62 0.45 -4.44
C PHE A 32 9.71 -0.31 -3.47
N VAL A 33 8.45 0.11 -3.33
CA VAL A 33 7.46 -0.60 -2.50
C VAL A 33 7.27 -2.02 -2.99
N ARG A 34 6.95 -2.20 -4.28
CA ARG A 34 6.69 -3.53 -4.89
C ARG A 34 7.90 -4.45 -4.86
N TYR A 35 9.11 -3.89 -4.96
CA TYR A 35 10.36 -4.64 -4.87
C TYR A 35 10.70 -5.03 -3.43
N THR A 36 10.53 -4.11 -2.47
CA THR A 36 10.89 -4.34 -1.06
C THR A 36 9.91 -5.30 -0.38
N GLY A 37 8.62 -5.24 -0.73
CA GLY A 37 7.58 -6.15 -0.25
C GLY A 37 7.12 -5.92 1.19
N VAL A 38 7.98 -5.44 2.08
CA VAL A 38 7.65 -5.03 3.45
C VAL A 38 8.12 -3.60 3.69
N ILE A 39 7.20 -2.73 4.09
CA ILE A 39 7.46 -1.29 4.21
C ILE A 39 6.98 -0.74 5.56
N ASP A 40 7.64 0.32 5.99
CA ASP A 40 7.17 1.22 7.04
C ASP A 40 7.68 2.65 6.72
N GLU A 41 7.31 3.63 7.56
CA GLU A 41 7.73 5.02 7.38
C GLU A 41 9.26 5.18 7.32
N LEU A 42 10.02 4.39 8.08
CA LEU A 42 11.48 4.50 8.14
C LEU A 42 12.14 3.84 6.93
N ILE A 43 11.65 2.67 6.51
CA ILE A 43 12.11 1.94 5.33
C ILE A 43 11.95 2.81 4.09
N LEU A 44 10.76 3.38 3.87
CA LEU A 44 10.50 4.25 2.73
C LEU A 44 11.39 5.48 2.74
N ARG A 45 11.51 6.15 3.90
CA ARG A 45 12.35 7.35 4.01
C ARG A 45 13.81 7.08 3.70
N LYS A 46 14.37 6.01 4.25
CA LYS A 46 15.78 5.67 4.04
C LYS A 46 16.03 5.15 2.63
N GLY A 47 15.14 4.31 2.12
CA GLY A 47 15.26 3.71 0.78
C GLY A 47 15.21 4.74 -0.34
N LEU A 48 14.33 5.74 -0.20
CA LEU A 48 14.07 6.75 -1.23
C LEU A 48 14.64 8.14 -0.86
N SER A 49 15.46 8.23 0.19
CA SER A 49 16.04 9.49 0.69
C SER A 49 15.00 10.62 0.89
N LEU A 50 13.78 10.27 1.33
CA LEU A 50 12.66 11.21 1.39
C LEU A 50 12.88 12.27 2.48
N PRO A 51 12.43 13.52 2.25
CA PRO A 51 12.47 14.56 3.26
C PRO A 51 11.54 14.23 4.43
N ALA A 52 11.72 14.93 5.55
CA ALA A 52 10.94 14.66 6.76
C ALA A 52 9.43 14.94 6.65
N LYS A 53 9.00 15.73 5.65
CA LYS A 53 7.59 16.04 5.40
C LYS A 53 7.29 16.12 3.90
N PRO A 54 6.07 15.77 3.45
CA PRO A 54 5.07 14.99 4.19
C PRO A 54 5.57 13.56 4.54
N PRO A 55 4.91 12.87 5.49
CA PRO A 55 5.21 11.47 5.81
C PRO A 55 5.24 10.59 4.56
N ALA A 56 6.10 9.57 4.54
CA ALA A 56 6.25 8.69 3.39
C ALA A 56 4.96 7.92 3.08
N LEU A 57 4.25 7.45 4.11
CA LEU A 57 2.94 6.79 3.93
C LEU A 57 1.86 7.74 3.39
N CYS A 58 1.97 9.04 3.63
CA CYS A 58 1.08 10.04 3.03
C CYS A 58 1.35 10.20 1.53
N ARG A 59 2.63 10.21 1.12
CA ARG A 59 3.02 10.20 -0.30
C ARG A 59 2.47 8.96 -1.00
N LEU A 60 2.65 7.79 -0.38
CA LEU A 60 2.12 6.54 -0.91
C LEU A 60 0.59 6.58 -1.10
N SER A 61 -0.14 7.09 -0.09
CA SER A 61 -1.59 7.26 -0.16
C SER A 61 -2.03 8.13 -1.34
N ASN A 62 -1.30 9.23 -1.61
CA ASN A 62 -1.59 10.12 -2.73
C ASN A 62 -1.30 9.45 -4.09
N ILE A 63 -0.24 8.64 -4.17
CA ILE A 63 0.07 7.89 -5.39
C ILE A 63 -1.01 6.82 -5.65
N CYS A 64 -1.44 6.11 -4.60
CA CYS A 64 -2.54 5.17 -4.71
C CYS A 64 -3.85 5.83 -5.15
N ASP A 65 -4.08 7.10 -4.82
CA ASP A 65 -5.23 7.87 -5.31
C ASP A 65 -5.14 8.13 -6.82
N LYS A 66 -3.95 8.49 -7.32
CA LYS A 66 -3.70 8.69 -8.76
C LYS A 66 -3.87 7.39 -9.55
N ILE A 67 -3.33 6.29 -9.04
CA ILE A 67 -3.52 4.96 -9.65
C ILE A 67 -5.00 4.56 -9.57
N GLY A 68 -5.63 4.75 -8.41
CA GLY A 68 -7.05 4.43 -8.19
C GLY A 68 -7.99 5.16 -9.16
N ALA A 69 -7.65 6.38 -9.58
CA ALA A 69 -8.41 7.14 -10.56
C ALA A 69 -8.46 6.49 -11.96
N THR A 70 -7.50 5.61 -12.31
CA THR A 70 -7.50 4.88 -13.59
C THR A 70 -8.29 3.57 -13.54
N ILE A 71 -8.58 3.08 -12.33
CA ILE A 71 -9.33 1.84 -12.05
C ILE A 71 -10.44 2.09 -11.01
N PRO A 72 -11.38 3.02 -11.28
CA PRO A 72 -12.28 3.57 -10.26
C PRO A 72 -13.18 2.52 -9.59
N ASP A 73 -13.68 1.53 -10.34
CA ASP A 73 -14.54 0.48 -9.80
C ASP A 73 -13.77 -0.41 -8.80
N HIS A 74 -12.55 -0.79 -9.17
CA HIS A 74 -11.69 -1.58 -8.29
C HIS A 74 -11.26 -0.77 -7.07
N PHE A 75 -10.83 0.48 -7.27
CA PHE A 75 -10.43 1.35 -6.18
C PHE A 75 -11.57 1.60 -5.20
N GLY A 76 -12.79 1.85 -5.68
CA GLY A 76 -13.99 1.98 -4.87
C GLY A 76 -14.27 0.72 -4.04
N ALA A 77 -14.16 -0.46 -4.64
CA ALA A 77 -14.31 -1.73 -3.94
C ALA A 77 -13.24 -1.92 -2.83
N VAL A 78 -11.98 -1.56 -3.10
CA VAL A 78 -10.89 -1.62 -2.12
C VAL A 78 -11.11 -0.62 -0.99
N MET A 79 -11.57 0.59 -1.28
CA MET A 79 -11.84 1.61 -0.26
C MET A 79 -13.00 1.19 0.65
N GLN A 80 -14.06 0.62 0.08
CA GLN A 80 -15.15 0.03 0.85
C GLN A 80 -14.63 -1.10 1.74
N TRP A 81 -13.89 -2.06 1.18
CA TRP A 81 -13.30 -3.16 1.94
C TRP A 81 -12.39 -2.65 3.07
N SER A 82 -11.57 -1.64 2.79
CA SER A 82 -10.66 -1.03 3.75
C SER A 82 -11.40 -0.39 4.92
N ALA A 83 -12.48 0.33 4.67
CA ALA A 83 -13.30 0.91 5.73
C ALA A 83 -13.94 -0.18 6.59
N GLU A 84 -14.43 -1.26 5.98
CA GLU A 84 -15.03 -2.41 6.67
C GLU A 84 -14.03 -3.15 7.59
N GLN A 85 -12.71 -2.99 7.40
CA GLN A 85 -11.69 -3.59 8.29
C GLN A 85 -11.36 -2.72 9.51
N ASN A 86 -11.82 -1.46 9.54
CA ASN A 86 -11.46 -0.51 10.57
C ASN A 86 -12.69 -0.17 11.44
N GLU A 87 -12.53 -0.20 12.76
CA GLU A 87 -13.64 0.04 13.70
C GLU A 87 -14.28 1.43 13.54
N ASP A 88 -13.48 2.42 13.13
CA ASP A 88 -13.93 3.80 12.88
C ASP A 88 -14.44 4.01 11.45
N ASN A 89 -14.55 2.95 10.64
CA ASN A 89 -14.91 2.99 9.21
C ASN A 89 -14.01 3.90 8.36
N ILE A 90 -12.72 3.99 8.72
CA ILE A 90 -11.74 4.79 8.00
C ILE A 90 -11.04 3.93 6.95
N ALA A 91 -11.16 4.32 5.68
CA ALA A 91 -10.41 3.71 4.58
C ALA A 91 -9.00 4.30 4.49
N TRP A 92 -8.01 3.45 4.20
CA TRP A 92 -6.65 3.86 3.90
C TRP A 92 -6.31 3.55 2.44
N LYS A 93 -5.95 4.56 1.65
CA LYS A 93 -5.72 4.42 0.20
C LYS A 93 -4.56 3.48 -0.14
N GLY A 94 -3.57 3.36 0.75
CA GLY A 94 -2.45 2.42 0.60
C GLY A 94 -2.90 0.95 0.52
N ASN A 95 -4.13 0.64 0.96
CA ASN A 95 -4.73 -0.68 0.80
C ASN A 95 -4.93 -1.12 -0.65
N LEU A 96 -4.79 -0.20 -1.61
CA LEU A 96 -4.71 -0.55 -3.03
C LEU A 96 -3.52 -1.48 -3.32
N ILE A 97 -2.39 -1.31 -2.63
CA ILE A 97 -1.15 -2.03 -2.96
C ILE A 97 -0.56 -2.88 -1.84
N CYS A 98 -0.91 -2.60 -0.59
CA CYS A 98 -0.35 -3.29 0.58
C CYS A 98 -1.42 -3.43 1.68
N ASN A 99 -1.11 -4.15 2.75
CA ASN A 99 -1.97 -4.24 3.94
C ASN A 99 -1.11 -4.24 5.20
N ILE A 100 -1.70 -3.94 6.36
CA ILE A 100 -0.99 -4.04 7.64
C ILE A 100 -0.49 -5.46 7.88
N ALA A 101 0.73 -5.58 8.38
CA ALA A 101 1.36 -6.84 8.72
C ALA A 101 0.85 -7.33 10.09
N TYR A 102 0.84 -8.64 10.30
CA TYR A 102 0.50 -9.27 11.57
C TYR A 102 1.61 -10.24 11.99
N ASN A 103 1.81 -10.41 13.30
CA ASN A 103 2.71 -11.43 13.83
C ASN A 103 2.06 -12.84 13.79
N SER A 104 2.77 -13.87 14.28
CA SER A 104 2.28 -15.26 14.31
C SER A 104 1.01 -15.47 15.14
N ASP A 105 0.71 -14.55 16.04
CA ASP A 105 -0.45 -14.60 16.94
C ASP A 105 -1.64 -13.80 16.37
N GLY A 106 -1.50 -13.23 15.16
CA GLY A 106 -2.53 -12.40 14.53
C GLY A 106 -2.63 -10.99 15.11
N ILE A 107 -1.59 -10.52 15.82
CA ILE A 107 -1.51 -9.16 16.35
C ILE A 107 -0.87 -8.23 15.31
N GLU A 108 -1.49 -7.08 15.07
CA GLU A 108 -0.99 -6.07 14.14
C GLU A 108 0.45 -5.65 14.47
N LEU A 109 1.27 -5.45 13.44
CA LEU A 109 2.56 -4.80 13.56
C LEU A 109 2.38 -3.28 13.53
N SER A 110 1.99 -2.71 14.68
CA SER A 110 1.72 -1.29 14.83
C SER A 110 2.19 -0.72 16.18
N PRO A 111 2.34 0.62 16.28
CA PRO A 111 2.59 1.30 17.56
C PRO A 111 1.43 1.12 18.54
N ASN A 112 0.19 1.07 18.04
CA ASN A 112 -1.00 0.91 18.87
C ASN A 112 -1.04 -0.45 19.56
N ALA A 113 -0.58 -1.50 18.86
CA ALA A 113 -0.47 -2.85 19.41
C ALA A 113 0.82 -3.06 20.25
N GLY A 114 1.71 -2.06 20.30
CA GLY A 114 2.98 -2.14 21.05
C GLY A 114 4.00 -3.12 20.45
N THR A 115 3.82 -3.53 19.20
CA THR A 115 4.66 -4.54 18.54
C THR A 115 5.83 -3.95 17.77
N THR A 116 5.69 -2.71 17.27
CA THR A 116 6.68 -2.02 16.42
C THR A 116 6.61 -0.50 16.64
N LEU A 117 7.69 0.22 16.27
CA LEU A 117 7.73 1.69 16.36
C LEU A 117 6.93 2.40 15.25
N TYR A 118 6.68 1.71 14.13
CA TYR A 118 5.95 2.22 12.97
C TYR A 118 4.95 1.17 12.52
N TYR A 119 3.87 1.60 11.87
CA TYR A 119 2.99 0.68 11.15
C TYR A 119 3.78 -0.02 10.05
N THR A 120 3.80 -1.34 10.09
CA THR A 120 4.45 -2.18 9.09
C THR A 120 3.40 -2.71 8.13
N TYR A 121 3.66 -2.59 6.83
CA TYR A 121 2.78 -3.05 5.77
C TYR A 121 3.49 -4.06 4.88
N VAL A 122 2.73 -5.00 4.33
CA VAL A 122 3.20 -5.99 3.35
C VAL A 122 2.47 -5.76 2.04
N VAL A 123 3.21 -5.74 0.93
CA VAL A 123 2.66 -5.62 -0.42
C VAL A 123 1.79 -6.84 -0.74
N HIS A 124 0.69 -6.61 -1.45
CA HIS A 124 -0.18 -7.69 -1.90
C HIS A 124 0.61 -8.66 -2.79
N GLN A 125 0.42 -9.96 -2.58
CA GLN A 125 1.21 -11.01 -3.23
C GLN A 125 1.28 -10.84 -4.75
N GLU A 126 0.16 -10.48 -5.38
CA GLU A 126 0.07 -10.32 -6.83
C GLU A 126 0.80 -9.09 -7.38
N LEU A 127 1.21 -8.14 -6.52
CA LEU A 127 1.89 -6.91 -6.92
C LEU A 127 3.38 -6.90 -6.55
N PHE A 128 3.84 -7.88 -5.78
CA PHE A 128 5.23 -8.01 -5.36
C PHE A 128 6.12 -8.48 -6.51
N ILE A 129 7.24 -7.80 -6.74
CA ILE A 129 8.16 -8.06 -7.87
C ILE A 129 9.58 -8.45 -7.45
N GLY A 130 9.91 -8.42 -6.15
CA GLY A 130 11.28 -8.57 -5.67
C GLY A 130 11.91 -9.96 -5.84
N LEU A 131 11.13 -11.00 -6.15
CA LEU A 131 11.63 -12.37 -6.33
C LEU A 131 11.87 -12.78 -7.80
N GLY A 132 11.56 -11.93 -8.78
CA GLY A 132 11.78 -12.19 -10.21
C GLY A 132 11.28 -13.58 -10.66
N PHE A 133 9.99 -13.73 -10.89
CA PHE A 133 9.41 -14.93 -11.51
C PHE A 133 9.13 -14.70 -13.00
#